data_AF-A0A7X3K9W2-F1
#
_entry.id   AF-A0A7X3K9W2-F1
#
_cell.length_a   1.000
_cell.length_b   1.000
_cell.length_c   1.000
_cell.angle_alpha   90.00
_cell.angle_beta   90.00
_cell.angle_gamma   90.00
#
_symmetry.space_group_name_H-M   'P 1'
#
loop_
_entity.id
_entity.type
_entity.pdbx_description
1 polymer ?
#
loop_
_entity_poly.entity_id
_entity_poly.type
_entity_poly.pdbx_seq_one_letter_code
_entity_poly.pdbx_strand_id
1 'polypeptide(L)'
;MVPLSLFRRAAICAVASCLASLPAAADEVRYTGPLTIKAVDEFIRSNDDKPVTQLSISSLGGILDAGIKLGRWVRQKHADVRVNFFCASACANYVFAAGRHKIIAPDSVVMWHGGVQAWEFTEVLDEYRRQVALAMRPDPDPYARFAVAALRRYSTVADVRDLETAYFKEIGFDGALVLLGAQPVHYDTEWWTATVGVMEKYGLEDIEAPPDYGTPAYLNRSIFRRMLFKNARVTFELGPDGAVVATPVDR
;
A
#
# COMPACT_ATOMS: atom_id res chain seq x y z
N MET A 1 -15.64 -62.45 19.12
CA MET A 1 -15.43 -61.39 20.12
C MET A 1 -14.32 -60.47 19.63
N VAL A 2 -14.50 -59.17 19.89
CA VAL A 2 -13.97 -57.96 19.23
C VAL A 2 -12.42 -57.83 19.28
N PRO A 3 -11.76 -57.21 18.27
CA PRO A 3 -10.34 -57.39 17.98
C PRO A 3 -9.41 -56.32 18.56
N LEU A 4 -8.11 -56.65 18.49
CA LEU A 4 -6.92 -55.83 18.75
C LEU A 4 -7.04 -54.38 18.27
N SER A 5 -6.53 -53.48 19.11
CA SER A 5 -6.30 -52.06 18.85
C SER A 5 -5.39 -51.84 17.62
N LEU A 6 -6.01 -51.52 16.48
CA LEU A 6 -5.34 -50.89 15.35
C LEU A 6 -5.23 -49.40 15.64
N PHE A 7 -4.02 -48.96 15.93
CA PHE A 7 -3.60 -47.55 15.88
C PHE A 7 -4.04 -46.97 14.54
N ARG A 8 -5.09 -46.14 14.57
CA ARG A 8 -5.46 -45.28 13.44
C ARG A 8 -4.33 -44.26 13.27
N ARG A 9 -3.48 -44.49 12.26
CA ARG A 9 -2.71 -43.42 11.63
C ARG A 9 -3.71 -42.46 10.99
N ALA A 10 -4.16 -41.47 11.76
CA ALA A 10 -4.84 -40.31 11.20
C ALA A 10 -3.80 -39.53 10.39
N ALA A 11 -3.95 -39.56 9.07
CA ALA A 11 -3.19 -38.72 8.16
C ALA A 11 -3.40 -37.25 8.57
N ILE A 12 -2.31 -36.57 8.88
CA ILE A 12 -2.27 -35.12 9.03
C ILE A 12 -2.46 -34.56 7.62
N CYS A 13 -3.70 -34.26 7.24
CA CYS A 13 -3.96 -33.43 6.07
C CYS A 13 -3.51 -32.01 6.42
N ALA A 14 -2.42 -31.58 5.78
CA ALA A 14 -1.94 -30.22 5.80
C ALA A 14 -3.08 -29.27 5.41
N VAL A 15 -3.47 -28.39 6.34
CA VAL A 15 -4.35 -27.25 6.05
C VAL A 15 -3.48 -26.17 5.40
N ALA A 16 -3.11 -26.39 4.16
CA ALA A 16 -2.52 -25.38 3.29
C ALA A 16 -3.20 -25.51 1.92
N SER A 17 -3.63 -24.39 1.36
CA SER A 17 -4.40 -24.25 0.11
C SER A 17 -5.90 -24.56 0.18
N CYS A 18 -6.66 -23.58 0.68
CA CYS A 18 -7.90 -23.16 0.01
C CYS A 18 -8.31 -21.75 0.44
N LEU A 19 -7.49 -20.75 0.09
CA LEU A 19 -8.07 -19.44 -0.24
C LEU A 19 -8.57 -19.61 -1.67
N ALA A 20 -9.84 -19.99 -1.81
CA ALA A 20 -10.50 -20.06 -3.11
C ALA A 20 -10.37 -18.68 -3.77
N SER A 21 -9.57 -18.60 -4.82
CA SER A 21 -9.58 -17.47 -5.73
C SER A 21 -10.99 -17.39 -6.30
N LEU A 22 -11.75 -16.37 -5.92
CA LEU A 22 -12.96 -16.00 -6.63
C LEU A 22 -12.61 -15.93 -8.14
N PRO A 23 -13.45 -16.47 -9.04
CA PRO A 23 -13.20 -16.37 -10.46
C PRO A 23 -13.05 -14.89 -10.79
N ALA A 24 -11.84 -14.53 -11.19
CA ALA A 24 -11.55 -13.25 -11.80
C ALA A 24 -12.54 -13.04 -12.95
N ALA A 25 -13.05 -11.82 -13.13
CA ALA A 25 -13.62 -11.46 -14.43
C ALA A 25 -12.61 -11.88 -15.53
N ALA A 26 -13.05 -12.23 -16.74
CA ALA A 26 -12.16 -12.77 -17.78
C ALA A 26 -10.90 -11.90 -18.04
N ASP A 27 -11.00 -10.62 -17.71
CA ASP A 27 -10.02 -9.55 -17.91
C ASP A 27 -9.41 -9.03 -16.59
N GLU A 28 -9.55 -9.76 -15.48
CA GLU A 28 -8.89 -9.46 -14.20
C GLU A 28 -7.51 -10.12 -14.11
N VAL A 29 -6.53 -9.34 -13.67
CA VAL A 29 -5.18 -9.81 -13.34
C VAL A 29 -4.89 -9.60 -11.86
N ARG A 30 -4.06 -10.47 -11.27
CA ARG A 30 -3.74 -10.44 -9.84
C ARG A 30 -2.28 -10.12 -9.57
N TYR A 31 -2.03 -9.12 -8.73
CA TYR A 31 -0.70 -8.79 -8.20
C TYR A 31 -0.64 -9.04 -6.69
N THR A 32 0.35 -9.80 -6.25
CA THR A 32 0.59 -10.04 -4.82
C THR A 32 2.08 -9.98 -4.52
N GLY A 33 2.46 -9.18 -3.53
CA GLY A 33 3.85 -9.04 -3.09
C GLY A 33 4.36 -7.60 -3.12
N PRO A 34 5.67 -7.40 -2.87
CA PRO A 34 6.29 -6.08 -2.80
C PRO A 34 6.46 -5.45 -4.20
N LEU A 35 6.26 -4.14 -4.28
CA LEU A 35 6.46 -3.35 -5.51
C LEU A 35 7.96 -3.12 -5.74
N THR A 36 8.59 -4.04 -6.48
CA THR A 36 9.95 -3.90 -7.00
C THR A 36 9.91 -3.68 -8.51
N ILE A 37 10.93 -3.04 -9.09
CA ILE A 37 11.00 -2.86 -10.56
C ILE A 37 10.90 -4.19 -11.27
N LYS A 38 11.70 -5.19 -10.85
CA LYS A 38 11.69 -6.51 -11.48
C LYS A 38 10.30 -7.13 -11.47
N ALA A 39 9.64 -7.17 -10.31
CA ALA A 39 8.33 -7.80 -10.18
C ALA A 39 7.25 -7.05 -10.98
N VAL A 40 7.28 -5.71 -10.99
CA VAL A 40 6.34 -4.90 -11.77
C VAL A 40 6.58 -5.06 -13.26
N ASP A 41 7.84 -5.11 -13.71
CA ASP A 41 8.19 -5.29 -15.12
C ASP A 41 7.77 -6.65 -15.64
N GLU A 42 8.03 -7.71 -14.87
CA GLU A 42 7.59 -9.06 -15.20
C GLU A 42 6.05 -9.13 -15.26
N PHE A 43 5.37 -8.50 -14.31
CA PHE A 43 3.91 -8.46 -14.29
C PHE A 43 3.33 -7.72 -15.50
N ILE A 44 3.83 -6.52 -15.82
CA ILE A 44 3.37 -5.74 -16.96
C ILE A 44 3.64 -6.52 -18.25
N ARG A 45 4.86 -7.02 -18.46
CA ARG A 45 5.23 -7.78 -19.67
C ARG A 45 4.32 -8.99 -19.90
N SER A 46 3.83 -9.63 -18.84
CA SER A 46 2.93 -10.78 -18.93
C SER A 46 1.46 -10.43 -19.18
N ASN A 47 1.07 -9.15 -19.16
CA ASN A 47 -0.32 -8.71 -19.25
C ASN A 47 -0.55 -7.53 -20.20
N ASP A 48 0.51 -6.97 -20.79
CA ASP A 48 0.41 -5.74 -21.59
C ASP A 48 -0.30 -5.93 -22.93
N ASP A 49 -0.31 -7.14 -23.46
CA ASP A 49 -1.01 -7.54 -24.67
C ASP A 49 -2.47 -7.98 -24.42
N LYS A 50 -2.88 -8.11 -23.15
CA LYS A 50 -4.21 -8.58 -22.76
C LYS A 50 -5.22 -7.43 -22.60
N PRO A 51 -6.51 -7.66 -22.87
CA PRO A 51 -7.58 -6.76 -22.46
C PRO A 51 -7.73 -6.87 -20.94
N VAL A 52 -7.06 -5.99 -20.18
CA VAL A 52 -7.18 -5.96 -18.71
C VAL A 52 -8.18 -4.90 -18.32
N THR A 53 -9.21 -5.27 -17.57
CA THR A 53 -10.21 -4.33 -17.03
C THR A 53 -10.09 -4.16 -15.51
N GLN A 54 -9.47 -5.09 -14.79
CA GLN A 54 -9.32 -5.01 -13.34
C GLN A 54 -7.96 -5.53 -12.86
N LEU A 55 -7.31 -4.77 -11.99
CA LEU A 55 -6.16 -5.20 -11.19
C LEU A 55 -6.63 -5.55 -9.77
N SER A 56 -6.60 -6.83 -9.44
CA SER A 56 -6.73 -7.32 -8.06
C SER A 56 -5.37 -7.29 -7.36
N ILE A 57 -5.21 -6.47 -6.31
CA ILE A 57 -3.92 -6.26 -5.67
C ILE A 57 -3.94 -6.54 -4.16
N SER A 58 -2.84 -7.14 -3.68
CA SER A 58 -2.49 -7.30 -2.26
C SER A 58 -1.00 -6.97 -2.07
N SER A 59 -0.68 -5.80 -1.52
CA SER A 59 0.71 -5.34 -1.44
C SER A 59 0.96 -4.41 -0.24
N LEU A 60 2.07 -4.62 0.46
CA LEU A 60 2.57 -3.68 1.47
C LEU A 60 3.28 -2.46 0.85
N GLY A 61 3.26 -2.36 -0.48
CA GLY A 61 3.98 -1.34 -1.24
C GLY A 61 5.41 -1.77 -1.56
N GLY A 62 6.30 -0.80 -1.70
CA GLY A 62 7.65 -1.00 -2.17
C GLY A 62 8.25 0.33 -2.61
N ILE A 63 9.05 0.30 -3.67
CA ILE A 63 9.74 1.52 -4.12
C ILE A 63 8.82 2.41 -4.95
N LEU A 64 9.03 3.72 -4.85
CA LEU A 64 8.24 4.75 -5.54
C LEU A 64 8.14 4.52 -7.05
N ASP A 65 9.27 4.32 -7.74
CA ASP A 65 9.27 4.08 -9.18
C ASP A 65 8.43 2.88 -9.63
N ALA A 66 8.44 1.80 -8.85
CA ALA A 66 7.69 0.59 -9.17
C ALA A 66 6.19 0.83 -9.00
N GLY A 67 5.79 1.55 -7.95
CA GLY A 67 4.40 1.93 -7.73
C GLY A 67 3.88 2.89 -8.80
N ILE A 68 4.64 3.93 -9.14
CA ILE A 68 4.30 4.86 -10.24
C ILE A 68 4.20 4.10 -11.57
N LYS A 69 5.16 3.21 -11.86
CA LYS A 69 5.14 2.42 -13.10
C LYS A 69 3.89 1.54 -13.18
N LEU A 70 3.53 0.83 -12.11
CA LEU A 70 2.33 -0.01 -12.08
C LEU A 70 1.06 0.84 -12.16
N GLY A 71 1.00 1.97 -11.47
CA GLY A 71 -0.15 2.87 -11.52
C GLY A 71 -0.35 3.52 -12.90
N ARG A 72 0.72 3.92 -13.59
CA ARG A 72 0.64 4.35 -15.00
C ARG A 72 0.13 3.26 -15.92
N TRP A 73 0.56 2.01 -15.71
CA TRP A 73 0.05 0.88 -16.48
C TRP A 73 -1.46 0.65 -16.23
N VAL A 74 -1.93 0.74 -14.98
CA VAL A 74 -3.37 0.71 -14.63
C VAL A 74 -4.14 1.79 -15.39
N ARG A 75 -3.62 3.03 -15.41
CA ARG A 75 -4.23 4.15 -16.15
C ARG A 75 -4.27 3.92 -17.65
N GLN A 76 -3.17 3.43 -18.23
CA GLN A 76 -3.09 3.09 -19.65
C GLN A 76 -4.11 2.03 -20.05
N LYS A 77 -4.35 1.05 -19.16
CA LYS A 77 -5.37 0.01 -19.36
C LYS A 77 -6.80 0.50 -19.09
N HIS A 78 -6.99 1.70 -18.52
CA HIS A 78 -8.26 2.16 -17.98
C HIS A 78 -8.88 1.15 -16.99
N ALA A 79 -8.03 0.46 -16.23
CA ALA A 79 -8.42 -0.63 -15.35
C ALA A 79 -8.89 -0.14 -13.98
N ASP A 80 -9.82 -0.89 -13.40
CA ASP A 80 -10.23 -0.76 -12.01
C ASP A 80 -9.17 -1.35 -11.10
N VAL A 81 -9.09 -0.88 -9.85
CA VAL A 81 -8.19 -1.43 -8.84
C VAL A 81 -8.99 -1.99 -7.69
N ARG A 82 -8.94 -3.31 -7.52
CA ARG A 82 -9.55 -4.03 -6.41
C ARG A 82 -8.50 -4.39 -5.37
N VAL A 83 -8.60 -3.80 -4.19
CA VAL A 83 -7.78 -4.17 -3.04
C VAL A 83 -8.37 -5.41 -2.36
N ASN A 84 -7.62 -6.50 -2.43
CA ASN A 84 -7.88 -7.69 -1.63
C ASN A 84 -6.90 -7.70 -0.46
N PHE A 85 -7.40 -7.84 0.77
CA PHE A 85 -6.64 -7.89 2.02
C PHE A 85 -5.97 -6.56 2.41
N PHE A 86 -5.01 -6.05 1.63
CA PHE A 86 -4.33 -4.80 1.96
C PHE A 86 -3.62 -4.16 0.76
N CYS A 87 -3.56 -2.84 0.76
CA CYS A 87 -2.76 -2.04 -0.16
C CYS A 87 -2.15 -0.88 0.63
N ALA A 88 -0.85 -0.95 0.89
CA ALA A 88 -0.18 -0.02 1.79
C ALA A 88 0.98 0.72 1.11
N SER A 89 1.39 1.87 1.66
CA SER A 89 2.57 2.61 1.21
C SER A 89 2.47 2.93 -0.29
N ALA A 90 3.50 2.66 -1.10
CA ALA A 90 3.51 2.85 -2.54
C ALA A 90 2.31 2.19 -3.28
N CYS A 91 1.71 1.12 -2.75
CA CYS A 91 0.48 0.58 -3.30
C CYS A 91 -0.67 1.57 -3.14
N ALA A 92 -0.89 2.08 -1.93
CA ALA A 92 -1.93 3.06 -1.61
C ALA A 92 -1.70 4.37 -2.36
N ASN A 93 -0.47 4.89 -2.33
CA ASN A 93 -0.10 6.18 -2.90
C ASN A 93 -0.23 6.18 -4.42
N TYR A 94 0.22 5.11 -5.10
CA TYR A 94 0.45 5.18 -6.54
C TYR A 94 -0.43 4.24 -7.36
N VAL A 95 -0.78 3.06 -6.84
CA VAL A 95 -1.50 2.04 -7.61
C VAL A 95 -3.00 2.15 -7.36
N PHE A 96 -3.42 2.14 -6.09
CA PHE A 96 -4.83 2.34 -5.71
C PHE A 96 -5.37 3.67 -6.22
N ALA A 97 -4.62 4.76 -6.02
CA ALA A 97 -5.00 6.09 -6.47
C ALA A 97 -5.19 6.20 -8.00
N ALA A 98 -4.54 5.33 -8.78
CA ALA A 98 -4.57 5.33 -10.23
C ALA A 98 -5.74 4.54 -10.84
N GLY A 99 -6.47 3.76 -10.05
CA GLY A 99 -7.61 2.98 -10.53
C GLY A 99 -8.71 3.87 -11.08
N ARG A 100 -9.31 3.44 -12.21
CA ARG A 100 -10.49 4.09 -12.78
C ARG A 100 -11.63 4.06 -11.76
N HIS A 101 -12.12 2.86 -11.43
CA HIS A 101 -12.92 2.58 -10.24
C HIS A 101 -12.04 1.92 -9.17
N LYS A 102 -12.27 2.25 -7.91
CA LYS A 102 -11.45 1.80 -6.77
C LYS A 102 -12.31 0.96 -5.84
N ILE A 103 -12.00 -0.32 -5.72
CA ILE A 103 -12.80 -1.25 -4.94
C ILE A 103 -12.00 -1.72 -3.73
N ILE A 104 -12.50 -1.44 -2.53
CA ILE A 104 -11.95 -1.96 -1.29
C ILE A 104 -12.83 -3.13 -0.85
N ALA A 105 -12.35 -4.36 -1.02
CA ALA A 105 -13.12 -5.54 -0.65
C ALA A 105 -13.40 -5.58 0.88
N PRO A 106 -14.45 -6.28 1.33
CA PRO A 106 -14.72 -6.44 2.76
C PRO A 106 -13.49 -6.95 3.52
N ASP A 107 -13.24 -6.36 4.70
CA ASP A 107 -12.08 -6.62 5.57
C ASP A 107 -10.72 -6.19 5.01
N SER A 108 -10.64 -5.70 3.76
CA SER A 108 -9.43 -5.11 3.20
C SER A 108 -9.11 -3.75 3.81
N VAL A 109 -7.84 -3.35 3.77
CA VAL A 109 -7.39 -2.01 4.20
C VAL A 109 -6.47 -1.33 3.20
N VAL A 110 -6.70 -0.04 2.95
CA VAL A 110 -5.75 0.86 2.30
C VAL A 110 -5.05 1.68 3.38
N MET A 111 -3.72 1.66 3.40
CA MET A 111 -2.95 2.21 4.51
C MET A 111 -1.80 3.11 4.04
N TRP A 112 -1.74 4.32 4.61
CA TRP A 112 -0.69 5.30 4.40
C TRP A 112 0.23 5.35 5.63
N HIS A 113 1.48 5.78 5.44
CA HIS A 113 2.44 6.02 6.53
C HIS A 113 3.30 7.27 6.27
N GLY A 114 2.97 8.04 5.24
CA GLY A 114 3.78 9.14 4.73
C GLY A 114 4.17 8.93 3.27
N GLY A 115 4.62 10.00 2.65
CA GLY A 115 5.16 10.02 1.28
C GLY A 115 6.56 10.62 1.27
N VAL A 116 7.17 10.73 0.09
CA VAL A 116 8.49 11.36 -0.03
C VAL A 116 8.45 12.87 0.26
N GLN A 117 7.25 13.45 0.29
CA GLN A 117 7.01 14.81 0.79
C GLN A 117 7.10 14.95 2.32
N ALA A 118 7.07 13.86 3.10
CA ALA A 118 7.16 13.96 4.55
C ALA A 118 8.53 14.53 4.99
N TRP A 119 8.53 15.30 6.08
CA TRP A 119 9.74 15.93 6.61
C TRP A 119 10.76 14.89 7.08
N GLU A 120 10.29 13.83 7.72
CA GLU A 120 11.11 12.68 8.13
C GLU A 120 11.82 12.02 6.95
N PHE A 121 11.25 12.04 5.75
CA PHE A 121 11.90 11.47 4.57
C PHE A 121 13.13 12.27 4.15
N THR A 122 13.13 13.60 4.35
CA THR A 122 14.35 14.42 4.12
C THR A 122 15.44 14.04 5.11
N GLU A 123 15.10 13.92 6.40
CA GLU A 123 16.05 13.56 7.44
C GLU A 123 16.61 12.13 7.24
N VAL A 124 15.75 11.17 6.89
CA VAL A 124 16.14 9.79 6.58
C VAL A 124 17.05 9.73 5.35
N LEU A 125 16.79 10.53 4.31
CA LEU A 125 17.65 10.59 3.13
C LEU A 125 18.98 11.30 3.40
N ASP A 126 18.99 12.36 4.20
CA ASP A 126 20.23 13.03 4.59
C ASP A 126 21.09 12.13 5.49
N GLU A 127 20.46 11.36 6.38
CA GLU A 127 21.12 10.29 7.11
C GLU A 127 21.64 9.21 6.16
N TYR A 128 20.86 8.77 5.17
CA TYR A 128 21.35 7.84 4.15
C TYR A 128 22.55 8.41 3.40
N ARG A 129 22.58 9.70 3.05
CA ARG A 129 23.72 10.34 2.38
C ARG A 129 24.95 10.34 3.28
N ARG A 130 24.78 10.66 4.57
CA ARG A 130 25.83 10.56 5.58
C ARG A 130 26.38 9.13 5.66
N GLN A 131 25.50 8.14 5.69
CA GLN A 131 25.87 6.73 5.72
C GLN A 131 26.55 6.26 4.43
N VAL A 132 26.17 6.76 3.25
CA VAL A 132 26.89 6.49 1.99
C VAL A 132 28.30 7.05 2.00
N ALA A 133 28.50 8.27 2.53
CA ALA A 133 29.84 8.83 2.72
C ALA A 133 30.69 7.96 3.66
N LEU A 134 30.06 7.36 4.68
CA LEU A 134 30.69 6.37 5.56
C LEU A 134 30.88 5.01 4.87
N ALA A 135 30.02 4.63 3.92
CA ALA A 135 30.03 3.37 3.19
C ALA A 135 31.19 3.24 2.17
N MET A 136 31.80 4.37 1.81
CA MET A 136 33.03 4.42 1.00
C MET A 136 34.28 3.94 1.77
N ARG A 137 34.12 3.53 3.03
CA ARG A 137 35.14 2.85 3.83
C ARG A 137 35.28 1.38 3.41
N PRO A 138 36.45 0.74 3.61
CA PRO A 138 36.72 -0.62 3.14
C PRO A 138 35.85 -1.72 3.76
N ASP A 139 35.13 -1.44 4.85
CA ASP A 139 34.18 -2.37 5.48
C ASP A 139 32.89 -1.64 5.90
N PRO A 140 31.97 -1.38 4.96
CA PRO A 140 30.73 -0.67 5.26
C PRO A 140 29.74 -1.60 5.94
N ASP A 141 29.06 -1.10 6.97
CA ASP A 141 28.03 -1.87 7.65
C ASP A 141 26.87 -2.22 6.68
N PRO A 142 26.10 -3.29 6.96
CA PRO A 142 25.02 -3.74 6.06
C PRO A 142 23.94 -2.69 5.79
N TYR A 143 23.67 -1.79 6.73
CA TYR A 143 22.68 -0.72 6.59
C TYR A 143 23.19 0.35 5.61
N ALA A 144 24.47 0.68 5.65
CA ALA A 144 25.11 1.59 4.70
C ALA A 144 25.02 1.08 3.25
N ARG A 145 25.07 -0.24 3.00
CA ARG A 145 24.90 -0.82 1.65
C ARG A 145 23.48 -0.63 1.09
N PHE A 146 22.45 -0.77 1.94
CA PHE A 146 21.06 -0.49 1.56
C PHE A 146 20.87 0.99 1.21
N ALA A 147 21.44 1.89 2.02
CA ALA A 147 21.43 3.34 1.79
C ALA A 147 22.05 3.74 0.43
N VAL A 148 23.19 3.15 0.05
CA VAL A 148 23.85 3.37 -1.25
C VAL A 148 22.91 2.98 -2.41
N ALA A 149 22.26 1.82 -2.33
CA ALA A 149 21.39 1.33 -3.40
C ALA A 149 20.15 2.22 -3.60
N ALA A 150 19.57 2.73 -2.52
CA ALA A 150 18.45 3.66 -2.56
C ALA A 150 18.85 5.02 -3.17
N LEU A 151 20.02 5.55 -2.80
CA LEU A 151 20.51 6.85 -3.29
C LEU A 151 21.02 6.81 -4.73
N ARG A 152 21.56 5.71 -5.24
CA ARG A 152 21.99 5.60 -6.65
C ARG A 152 20.84 5.78 -7.65
N ARG A 153 19.59 5.62 -7.20
CA ARG A 153 18.42 5.67 -8.06
C ARG A 153 17.87 7.09 -8.25
N TYR A 154 18.18 8.01 -7.34
CA TYR A 154 17.68 9.37 -7.35
C TYR A 154 18.83 10.37 -7.19
N SER A 155 18.93 11.35 -8.09
CA SER A 155 20.02 12.34 -8.04
C SER A 155 19.88 13.26 -6.82
N THR A 156 18.65 13.68 -6.46
CA THR A 156 18.35 14.50 -5.28
C THR A 156 16.98 14.17 -4.67
N VAL A 157 16.73 14.59 -3.42
CA VAL A 157 15.40 14.50 -2.77
C VAL A 157 14.35 15.31 -3.55
N ALA A 158 14.76 16.44 -4.12
CA ALA A 158 13.89 17.26 -4.96
C ALA A 158 13.38 16.46 -6.17
N ASP A 159 14.24 15.69 -6.84
CA ASP A 159 13.83 14.87 -7.98
C ASP A 159 12.77 13.83 -7.60
N VAL A 160 12.91 13.20 -6.43
CA VAL A 160 11.93 12.22 -5.94
C VAL A 160 10.60 12.89 -5.65
N ARG A 161 10.65 14.07 -5.02
CA ARG A 161 9.46 14.86 -4.69
C ARG A 161 8.75 15.39 -5.93
N ASP A 162 9.52 15.84 -6.91
CA ASP A 162 9.00 16.35 -8.18
C ASP A 162 8.37 15.22 -8.98
N LEU A 163 8.99 14.04 -8.99
CA LEU A 163 8.43 12.85 -9.62
C LEU A 163 7.09 12.44 -8.98
N GLU A 164 7.01 12.39 -7.66
CA GLU A 164 5.76 12.08 -6.95
C GLU A 164 4.69 13.14 -7.21
N THR A 165 5.03 14.43 -7.09
CA THR A 165 4.10 15.54 -7.31
C THR A 165 3.58 15.56 -8.75
N ALA A 166 4.45 15.34 -9.73
CA ALA A 166 4.07 15.24 -11.13
C ALA A 166 3.10 14.08 -11.37
N TYR A 167 3.34 12.93 -10.74
CA TYR A 167 2.47 11.78 -10.86
C TYR A 167 1.11 11.99 -10.18
N PHE A 168 1.07 12.56 -8.98
CA PHE A 168 -0.19 12.91 -8.31
C PHE A 168 -1.03 13.88 -9.15
N LYS A 169 -0.39 14.89 -9.74
CA LYS A 169 -1.04 15.78 -10.71
C LYS A 169 -1.54 15.05 -11.95
N GLU A 170 -0.76 14.11 -12.50
CA GLU A 170 -1.14 13.28 -13.65
C GLU A 170 -2.41 12.47 -13.38
N ILE A 171 -2.56 11.93 -12.16
CA ILE A 171 -3.70 11.10 -11.81
C ILE A 171 -4.89 11.87 -11.21
N GLY A 172 -4.74 13.16 -10.89
CA GLY A 172 -5.78 13.99 -10.27
C GLY A 172 -5.92 13.78 -8.76
N PHE A 173 -4.87 13.30 -8.10
CA PHE A 173 -4.86 12.99 -6.67
C PHE A 173 -4.16 14.10 -5.88
N ASP A 174 -4.78 14.60 -4.81
CA ASP A 174 -4.14 15.53 -3.88
C ASP A 174 -3.28 14.76 -2.87
N GLY A 175 -1.95 14.86 -3.06
CA GLY A 175 -0.95 14.20 -2.21
C GLY A 175 -0.99 14.58 -0.73
N ALA A 176 -1.71 15.64 -0.35
CA ALA A 176 -1.90 15.99 1.06
C ALA A 176 -2.55 14.87 1.89
N LEU A 177 -3.36 13.99 1.27
CA LEU A 177 -3.90 12.78 1.93
C LEU A 177 -2.78 11.86 2.47
N VAL A 178 -1.71 11.71 1.67
CA VAL A 178 -0.54 10.87 2.00
C VAL A 178 0.28 11.47 3.15
N LEU A 179 -0.04 12.69 3.58
CA LEU A 179 0.65 13.43 4.65
C LEU A 179 -0.22 13.68 5.88
N LEU A 180 -1.48 13.23 5.92
CA LEU A 180 -2.39 13.51 7.03
C LEU A 180 -1.84 13.10 8.40
N GLY A 181 -1.21 11.92 8.48
CA GLY A 181 -0.55 11.44 9.69
C GLY A 181 0.87 11.98 9.89
N ALA A 182 1.40 12.74 8.92
CA ALA A 182 2.76 13.26 8.91
C ALA A 182 2.81 14.75 9.30
N GLN A 183 2.77 15.04 10.60
CA GLN A 183 3.10 16.34 11.23
C GLN A 183 2.28 17.57 10.79
N PRO A 184 2.13 18.64 11.61
CA PRO A 184 2.84 19.00 12.84
C PRO A 184 2.33 18.36 14.14
N VAL A 185 1.18 17.67 14.12
CA VAL A 185 0.65 16.98 15.31
C VAL A 185 1.23 15.56 15.37
N HIS A 186 1.83 15.18 16.50
CA HIS A 186 2.34 13.83 16.71
C HIS A 186 1.20 12.88 17.10
N TYR A 187 0.70 12.11 16.14
CA TYR A 187 -0.39 11.16 16.37
C TYR A 187 0.05 9.81 16.97
N ASP A 188 1.35 9.60 17.20
CA ASP A 188 1.92 8.33 17.69
C ASP A 188 1.41 7.13 16.88
N THR A 189 1.46 7.32 15.55
CA THR A 189 0.95 6.39 14.56
C THR A 189 2.02 6.18 13.50
N GLU A 190 2.29 4.94 13.16
CA GLU A 190 3.14 4.61 12.01
C GLU A 190 2.32 4.49 10.73
N TRP A 191 1.01 4.25 10.87
CA TRP A 191 0.12 3.98 9.77
C TRP A 191 -1.20 4.71 10.01
N TRP A 192 -1.90 5.06 8.95
CA TRP A 192 -3.26 5.56 9.04
C TRP A 192 -4.06 5.15 7.81
N THR A 193 -5.37 5.16 7.98
CA THR A 193 -6.30 5.14 6.86
C THR A 193 -7.17 6.37 6.92
N ALA A 194 -8.12 6.46 6.01
CA ALA A 194 -9.12 7.50 5.97
C ALA A 194 -10.47 6.89 5.58
N THR A 195 -11.55 7.54 5.98
CA THR A 195 -12.89 7.23 5.44
C THR A 195 -12.97 7.61 3.96
N VAL A 196 -13.93 7.02 3.24
CA VAL A 196 -14.16 7.31 1.81
C VAL A 196 -14.37 8.82 1.58
N GLY A 197 -15.16 9.48 2.42
CA GLY A 197 -15.40 10.93 2.28
C GLY A 197 -14.12 11.78 2.42
N VAL A 198 -13.18 11.37 3.27
CA VAL A 198 -11.86 12.03 3.32
C VAL A 198 -11.06 11.74 2.05
N MET A 199 -11.07 10.51 1.55
CA MET A 199 -10.40 10.16 0.28
C MET A 199 -10.91 11.00 -0.90
N GLU A 200 -12.23 11.12 -1.03
CA GLU A 200 -12.88 11.93 -2.06
C GLU A 200 -12.51 13.41 -1.96
N LYS A 201 -12.42 13.95 -0.74
CA LYS A 201 -11.96 15.33 -0.50
C LYS A 201 -10.56 15.60 -1.04
N TYR A 202 -9.72 14.58 -1.16
CA TYR A 202 -8.37 14.66 -1.73
C TYR A 202 -8.28 14.10 -3.16
N GLY A 203 -9.40 14.00 -3.89
CA GLY A 203 -9.41 13.65 -5.31
C GLY A 203 -9.35 12.16 -5.63
N LEU A 204 -9.50 11.28 -4.62
CA LEU A 204 -9.75 9.86 -4.89
C LEU A 204 -11.26 9.65 -5.08
N GLU A 205 -11.69 9.77 -6.33
CA GLU A 205 -13.09 9.58 -6.72
C GLU A 205 -13.37 8.11 -7.11
N ASP A 206 -14.66 7.77 -7.21
CA ASP A 206 -15.20 6.47 -7.63
C ASP A 206 -14.67 5.32 -6.76
N ILE A 207 -15.03 5.36 -5.46
CA ILE A 207 -14.62 4.37 -4.46
C ILE A 207 -15.83 3.53 -4.04
N GLU A 208 -15.76 2.23 -4.26
CA GLU A 208 -16.64 1.23 -3.66
C GLU A 208 -15.95 0.62 -2.43
N ALA A 209 -16.56 0.76 -1.27
CA ALA A 209 -16.06 0.19 -0.02
C ALA A 209 -17.23 -0.19 0.91
N PRO A 210 -16.98 -0.98 1.97
CA PRO A 210 -17.94 -1.16 3.05
C PRO A 210 -18.48 0.19 3.56
N PRO A 211 -19.78 0.30 3.92
CA PRO A 211 -20.39 1.59 4.24
C PRO A 211 -19.72 2.38 5.39
N ASP A 212 -19.07 1.66 6.30
CA ASP A 212 -18.35 2.23 7.44
C ASP A 212 -16.82 2.11 7.28
N TYR A 213 -16.33 1.88 6.06
CA TYR A 213 -14.91 1.76 5.77
C TYR A 213 -14.13 2.97 6.32
N GLY A 214 -12.99 2.67 6.96
CA GLY A 214 -12.10 3.69 7.51
C GLY A 214 -12.54 4.26 8.84
N THR A 215 -13.73 3.95 9.35
CA THR A 215 -14.14 4.32 10.73
C THR A 215 -13.36 3.51 11.78
N PRO A 216 -13.25 3.98 13.04
CA PRO A 216 -12.68 3.17 14.12
C PRO A 216 -13.38 1.82 14.28
N ALA A 217 -14.70 1.77 14.13
CA ALA A 217 -15.48 0.53 14.21
C ALA A 217 -15.08 -0.50 13.13
N TYR A 218 -14.76 -0.03 11.91
CA TYR A 218 -14.23 -0.88 10.84
C TYR A 218 -12.85 -1.41 11.17
N LEU A 219 -11.96 -0.52 11.61
CA LEU A 219 -10.57 -0.87 11.86
C LEU A 219 -10.40 -1.79 13.06
N ASN A 220 -11.21 -1.60 14.10
CA ASN A 220 -11.21 -2.43 15.30
C ASN A 220 -11.62 -3.88 15.04
N ARG A 221 -12.43 -4.14 14.00
CA ARG A 221 -12.80 -5.51 13.61
C ARG A 221 -11.98 -6.07 12.46
N SER A 222 -11.24 -5.23 11.73
CA SER A 222 -10.49 -5.68 10.56
C SER A 222 -9.34 -6.63 10.94
N ILE A 223 -9.30 -7.81 10.32
CA ILE A 223 -8.28 -8.83 10.57
C ILE A 223 -6.93 -8.32 10.07
N PHE A 224 -6.88 -7.75 8.87
CA PHE A 224 -5.64 -7.28 8.25
C PHE A 224 -5.07 -6.05 8.96
N ARG A 225 -5.92 -5.11 9.42
CA ARG A 225 -5.47 -4.03 10.32
C ARG A 225 -4.81 -4.61 11.57
N ARG A 226 -5.49 -5.50 12.27
CA ARG A 226 -5.00 -6.07 13.55
C ARG A 226 -3.79 -6.96 13.40
N MET A 227 -3.58 -7.58 12.23
CA MET A 227 -2.44 -8.45 11.97
C MET A 227 -1.21 -7.65 11.53
N LEU A 228 -1.37 -6.73 10.58
CA LEU A 228 -0.26 -6.09 9.85
C LEU A 228 -0.03 -4.62 10.22
N PHE A 229 -1.04 -3.94 10.77
CA PHE A 229 -1.02 -2.49 11.02
C PHE A 229 -1.45 -2.17 12.46
N LYS A 230 -0.91 -2.91 13.44
CA LYS A 230 -1.21 -2.73 14.88
C LYS A 230 -0.88 -1.33 15.41
N ASN A 231 0.08 -0.67 14.75
CA ASN A 231 0.49 0.69 15.07
C ASN A 231 -0.32 1.76 14.31
N ALA A 232 -1.38 1.37 13.59
CA ALA A 232 -2.34 2.32 13.00
C ALA A 232 -3.31 2.82 14.08
N ARG A 233 -2.88 3.82 14.86
CA ARG A 233 -3.61 4.31 16.03
C ARG A 233 -4.59 5.42 15.70
N VAL A 234 -4.59 5.91 14.47
CA VAL A 234 -5.53 6.92 14.00
C VAL A 234 -6.09 6.57 12.63
N THR A 235 -7.28 7.07 12.39
CA THR A 235 -7.90 7.20 11.07
C THR A 235 -8.36 8.63 10.88
N PHE A 236 -8.62 9.03 9.65
CA PHE A 236 -9.10 10.38 9.34
C PHE A 236 -10.54 10.35 8.84
N GLU A 237 -11.39 11.19 9.43
CA GLU A 237 -12.81 11.31 9.16
C GLU A 237 -13.20 12.74 8.81
N LEU A 238 -14.32 12.92 8.12
CA LEU A 238 -14.91 14.25 7.95
C LEU A 238 -15.74 14.61 9.18
N GLY A 239 -15.42 15.73 9.81
CA GLY A 239 -16.22 16.34 10.86
C GLY A 239 -17.54 16.93 10.33
N PRO A 240 -18.44 17.39 11.21
CA PRO A 240 -19.74 17.95 10.82
C PRO A 240 -19.66 19.19 9.91
N ASP A 241 -18.55 19.92 9.98
CA ASP A 241 -18.22 21.09 9.15
C ASP A 241 -17.42 20.73 7.88
N GLY A 242 -17.20 19.43 7.65
CA GLY A 242 -16.38 18.92 6.55
C GLY A 242 -14.88 19.04 6.81
N ALA A 243 -14.42 19.45 8.00
CA ALA A 243 -13.00 19.44 8.34
C ALA A 243 -12.47 18.00 8.45
N VAL A 244 -11.20 17.78 8.13
CA VAL A 244 -10.57 16.47 8.32
C VAL A 244 -10.12 16.36 9.78
N VAL A 245 -10.60 15.33 10.48
CA VAL A 245 -10.35 15.12 11.90
C VAL A 245 -9.65 13.77 12.09
N ALA A 246 -8.61 13.74 12.91
CA ALA A 246 -7.98 12.50 13.35
C ALA A 246 -8.81 11.84 14.45
N THR A 247 -9.24 10.61 14.23
CA THR A 247 -9.99 9.81 15.20
C THR A 247 -9.12 8.66 15.71
N PRO A 248 -9.01 8.47 17.03
CA PRO A 248 -8.29 7.32 17.60
C PRO A 248 -8.91 5.98 17.18
N VAL A 249 -8.04 4.99 17.03
CA VAL A 249 -8.39 3.58 16.79
C VAL A 249 -7.83 2.76 17.94
N ASP A 250 -8.59 1.79 18.43
CA ASP A 250 -8.18 0.98 19.58
C ASP A 250 -6.94 0.14 19.25
N ARG A 251 -6.20 -0.27 20.28
CA ARG A 251 -5.02 -1.13 20.11
C ARG A 251 -5.42 -2.52 19.62
#